data_AF-A0A7Z1QI25-F1
#
_entry.id   AF-A0A7Z1QI25-F1
#
_cell.length_a   1.000
_cell.length_b   1.000
_cell.length_c   1.000
_cell.angle_alpha   90.00
_cell.angle_beta   90.00
_cell.angle_gamma   90.00
#
_symmetry.space_group_name_H-M   'P 1'
#
loop_
_entity.id
_entity.type
_entity.pdbx_description
1 polymer ?
#
loop_
_entity_poly.entity_id
_entity_poly.type
_entity_poly.pdbx_seq_one_letter_code
_entity_poly.pdbx_strand_id
1 'polypeptide(L)'
;MSNIDKQALRERYSPKPVPKCHICGEEMTIQQMSASRITYGCTGATYDDKGCHYAEGRSIADDHYEQSRVTVVDVSDPDVLALLDELDKKQQYIKLRDQENEDIALTVGKLRVELEHYKSREERVTKLVLDNSTSWDVLYEKLEAAEKRIAEQREYYEGVIADGSKRIAELERSETQLINERDDAESALNDAYKAVMGQAPEWSNWFSFGNAIDEIELACELWRNQTDDVIQFRQRIAELEKGHQEAAKQINSWRRLAKQNIAERGKDISELEAARQRIAELEARAVNLPKRSVGEVMHLSGFSRDYAEGWCAGNDNAMHEIRAAGIKVKGE
;
A
#
# COMPACT_ATOMS: atom_id res chain seq x y z
N MET A 1 -21.64 107.79 -0.79
CA MET A 1 -21.86 108.53 -2.04
C MET A 1 -22.96 109.55 -1.77
N SER A 2 -22.72 110.83 -2.00
CA SER A 2 -23.74 111.88 -1.88
C SER A 2 -24.97 111.47 -2.69
N ASN A 3 -26.15 111.48 -2.07
CA ASN A 3 -27.40 111.12 -2.73
C ASN A 3 -27.76 112.26 -3.69
N ILE A 4 -27.23 112.20 -4.91
CA ILE A 4 -27.50 113.19 -5.95
C ILE A 4 -28.93 112.94 -6.42
N ASP A 5 -29.81 113.92 -6.20
CA ASP A 5 -31.15 113.91 -6.76
C ASP A 5 -31.08 114.19 -8.26
N LYS A 6 -30.96 113.10 -9.03
CA LYS A 6 -30.86 113.16 -10.49
C LYS A 6 -32.10 113.75 -11.14
N GLN A 7 -33.27 113.57 -10.52
CA GLN A 7 -34.52 114.10 -11.05
C GLN A 7 -34.55 115.62 -10.89
N ALA A 8 -34.18 116.14 -9.71
CA ALA A 8 -34.05 117.58 -9.50
C ALA A 8 -33.01 118.22 -10.44
N LEU A 9 -31.91 117.52 -10.74
CA LEU A 9 -30.93 117.99 -11.73
C LEU A 9 -31.50 117.98 -13.16
N ARG A 10 -32.19 116.92 -13.57
CA ARG A 10 -32.84 116.86 -14.89
C ARG A 10 -33.86 117.98 -15.07
N GLU A 11 -34.69 118.24 -14.06
CA GLU A 11 -35.68 119.32 -14.09
C GLU A 11 -35.00 120.70 -14.14
N ARG A 12 -33.89 120.90 -13.41
CA ARG A 12 -33.16 122.17 -13.37
C ARG A 12 -32.48 122.53 -14.69
N TYR A 13 -31.88 121.55 -15.37
CA TYR A 13 -31.12 121.75 -16.62
C TYR A 13 -31.94 121.47 -17.88
N SER A 14 -33.24 121.16 -17.74
CA SER A 14 -34.16 121.04 -18.87
C SER A 14 -34.57 122.43 -19.40
N PRO A 15 -34.81 122.55 -20.73
CA PRO A 15 -35.36 123.75 -21.35
C PRO A 15 -36.58 124.27 -20.59
N LYS A 16 -36.53 125.55 -20.19
CA LYS A 16 -37.69 126.19 -19.53
C LYS A 16 -38.80 126.43 -20.54
N PRO A 17 -40.07 126.16 -20.18
CA PRO A 17 -41.19 126.43 -21.08
C PRO A 17 -41.30 127.94 -21.34
N VAL A 18 -41.80 128.28 -22.52
CA VAL A 18 -42.09 129.67 -22.90
C VAL A 18 -43.12 130.25 -21.91
N PRO A 19 -42.84 131.40 -21.27
CA PRO A 19 -43.78 132.00 -20.34
C PRO A 19 -45.03 132.51 -21.06
N LYS A 20 -46.16 132.41 -20.38
CA LYS A 20 -47.42 133.01 -20.82
C LYS A 20 -47.52 134.45 -20.32
N CYS A 21 -48.18 135.29 -21.09
CA CYS A 21 -48.44 136.67 -20.71
C CYS A 21 -49.34 136.70 -19.47
N HIS A 22 -48.95 137.41 -18.41
CA HIS A 22 -49.78 137.55 -17.21
C HIS A 22 -50.99 138.49 -17.42
N ILE A 23 -51.03 139.23 -18.53
CA ILE A 23 -52.12 140.16 -18.86
C ILE A 23 -53.20 139.47 -19.70
N CYS A 24 -52.84 138.71 -20.75
CA CYS A 24 -53.81 138.04 -21.64
C CYS A 24 -53.74 136.52 -21.68
N GLY A 25 -52.72 135.89 -21.09
CA GLY A 25 -52.55 134.43 -21.06
C GLY A 25 -51.91 133.80 -22.31
N GLU A 26 -51.69 134.57 -23.37
CA GLU A 26 -51.07 134.09 -24.62
C GLU A 26 -49.58 133.78 -24.47
N GLU A 27 -49.07 132.85 -25.29
CA GLU A 27 -47.63 132.54 -25.31
C GLU A 27 -46.81 133.75 -25.75
N MET A 28 -45.79 134.05 -24.97
CA MET A 28 -44.96 135.21 -25.23
C MET A 28 -43.90 134.88 -26.28
N THR A 29 -43.54 135.87 -27.09
CA THR A 29 -42.46 135.73 -28.06
C THR A 29 -41.16 136.27 -27.50
N ILE A 30 -40.04 135.71 -27.95
CA ILE A 30 -38.70 136.14 -27.56
C ILE A 30 -38.42 137.50 -28.20
N GLN A 31 -38.08 138.50 -27.39
CA GLN A 31 -37.76 139.85 -27.86
C GLN A 31 -36.26 140.13 -27.86
N GLN A 32 -35.56 139.53 -26.89
CA GLN A 32 -34.12 139.66 -26.75
C GLN A 32 -33.55 138.40 -26.10
N MET A 33 -32.48 137.88 -26.68
CA MET A 33 -31.68 136.82 -26.08
C MET A 33 -30.28 137.36 -25.80
N SER A 34 -29.86 137.31 -24.53
CA SER A 34 -28.51 137.66 -24.11
C SER A 34 -27.97 136.56 -23.21
N ALA A 35 -27.16 135.66 -23.78
CA ALA A 35 -26.63 134.47 -23.11
C ALA A 35 -27.73 133.70 -22.34
N SER A 36 -27.66 133.66 -21.01
CA SER A 36 -28.61 132.97 -20.15
C SER A 36 -29.87 133.78 -19.81
N ARG A 37 -30.04 135.02 -20.30
CA ARG A 37 -31.24 135.84 -20.06
C ARG A 37 -32.05 135.98 -21.33
N ILE A 38 -33.25 135.41 -21.31
CA ILE A 38 -34.20 135.50 -22.40
C ILE A 38 -35.33 136.44 -21.94
N THR A 39 -35.46 137.57 -22.63
CA THR A 39 -36.58 138.50 -22.41
C THR A 39 -37.72 138.12 -23.33
N TYR A 40 -38.82 137.70 -22.73
CA TYR A 40 -40.08 137.44 -23.40
C TYR A 40 -40.96 138.69 -23.32
N GLY A 41 -41.72 138.97 -24.38
CA GLY A 41 -42.70 140.05 -24.43
C GLY A 41 -43.97 139.56 -25.13
N CYS A 42 -45.13 140.02 -24.67
CA CYS A 42 -46.37 139.81 -25.40
C CYS A 42 -46.54 140.95 -26.38
N THR A 43 -46.15 140.73 -27.63
CA THR A 43 -46.29 141.71 -28.70
C THR A 43 -47.74 141.87 -29.15
N GLY A 44 -48.61 140.90 -28.84
CA GLY A 44 -49.96 140.84 -29.42
C GLY A 44 -49.95 140.69 -30.94
N ALA A 45 -48.79 140.37 -31.52
CA ALA A 45 -48.59 140.23 -32.94
C ALA A 45 -48.80 138.78 -33.37
N THR A 46 -49.68 138.60 -34.34
CA THR A 46 -49.84 137.35 -35.05
C THR A 46 -49.24 137.50 -36.44
N TYR A 47 -48.54 136.45 -36.88
CA TYR A 47 -47.85 136.41 -38.16
C TYR A 47 -48.61 135.47 -39.08
N ASP A 48 -49.12 136.00 -40.19
CA ASP A 48 -49.69 135.22 -41.28
C ASP A 48 -49.00 135.56 -42.61
N ASP A 49 -49.44 134.92 -43.69
CA ASP A 49 -48.90 135.12 -45.05
C ASP A 49 -49.10 136.56 -45.58
N LYS A 50 -49.88 137.40 -44.89
CA LYS A 50 -50.14 138.82 -45.23
C LYS A 50 -49.31 139.79 -44.39
N GLY A 51 -48.51 139.30 -43.44
CA GLY A 51 -47.58 140.06 -42.63
C GLY A 51 -47.97 140.13 -41.16
N CYS A 52 -47.25 140.97 -40.42
CA CYS A 52 -47.47 141.16 -38.99
C CYS A 52 -48.74 141.99 -38.76
N HIS A 53 -49.70 141.41 -38.05
CA HIS A 53 -50.90 142.11 -37.60
C HIS A 53 -51.02 142.04 -36.08
N TYR A 54 -51.42 143.15 -35.46
CA TYR A 54 -51.58 143.26 -34.02
C TYR A 54 -53.05 143.05 -33.64
N ALA A 55 -53.29 142.42 -32.49
CA ALA A 55 -54.65 142.30 -31.95
C ALA A 55 -55.30 143.67 -31.76
N GLU A 56 -56.63 143.73 -31.76
CA GLU A 56 -57.38 144.99 -31.76
C GLU A 56 -57.01 145.87 -30.53
N GLY A 57 -56.66 147.13 -30.79
CA GLY A 57 -56.18 148.07 -29.76
C GLY A 57 -54.70 147.91 -29.36
N ARG A 58 -53.97 146.97 -29.99
CA ARG A 58 -52.53 146.77 -29.79
C ARG A 58 -51.71 147.46 -30.87
N SER A 59 -50.49 147.84 -30.55
CA SER A 59 -49.53 148.40 -31.52
C SER A 59 -48.10 148.06 -31.15
N ILE A 60 -47.14 148.36 -32.03
CA ILE A 60 -45.72 148.06 -31.77
C ILE A 60 -45.24 148.79 -30.50
N ALA A 61 -44.69 148.03 -29.55
CA ALA A 61 -44.22 148.54 -28.27
C ALA A 61 -45.28 149.31 -27.46
N ASP A 62 -46.53 148.83 -27.48
CA ASP A 62 -47.60 149.37 -26.64
C ASP A 62 -47.40 149.12 -25.13
N ASP A 63 -48.21 149.77 -24.30
CA ASP A 63 -48.16 149.62 -22.85
C ASP A 63 -48.26 148.15 -22.41
N HIS A 64 -49.03 147.34 -23.13
CA HIS A 64 -49.12 145.91 -22.85
C HIS A 64 -47.81 145.19 -23.16
N TYR A 65 -47.16 145.49 -24.29
CA TYR A 65 -45.84 144.98 -24.59
C TYR A 65 -44.85 145.36 -23.48
N GLU A 66 -44.80 146.62 -23.07
CA GLU A 66 -43.88 147.09 -22.02
C GLU A 66 -44.15 146.41 -20.67
N GLN A 67 -45.41 146.35 -20.23
CA GLN A 67 -45.80 145.75 -18.96
C GLN A 67 -45.71 144.23 -18.95
N SER A 68 -45.90 143.57 -20.10
CA SER A 68 -45.86 142.11 -20.18
C SER A 68 -44.44 141.53 -20.10
N ARG A 69 -43.39 142.34 -20.28
CA ARG A 69 -42.02 141.83 -20.40
C ARG A 69 -41.57 141.09 -19.14
N VAL A 70 -41.11 139.86 -19.36
CA VAL A 70 -40.48 139.04 -18.31
C VAL A 70 -39.13 138.56 -18.80
N THR A 71 -38.11 138.67 -17.94
CA THR A 71 -36.79 138.09 -18.22
C THR A 71 -36.67 136.77 -17.47
N VAL A 72 -36.55 135.68 -18.22
CA VAL A 72 -36.30 134.34 -17.67
C VAL A 72 -34.81 134.05 -17.78
N VAL A 73 -34.21 133.59 -16.69
CA VAL A 73 -32.83 133.07 -16.74
C VAL A 73 -32.89 131.61 -17.19
N ASP A 74 -32.43 131.32 -18.39
CA ASP A 74 -32.25 129.98 -18.90
C ASP A 74 -30.92 129.40 -18.41
N VAL A 75 -31.01 128.33 -17.61
CA VAL A 75 -29.85 127.58 -17.08
C VAL A 75 -29.82 126.17 -17.66
N SER A 76 -30.52 125.94 -18.77
CA SER A 76 -30.55 124.65 -19.44
C SER A 76 -29.17 124.31 -19.97
N ASP A 77 -28.76 123.06 -19.76
CA ASP A 77 -27.46 122.55 -20.18
C ASP A 77 -27.61 121.14 -20.73
N PRO A 78 -27.56 120.97 -22.08
CA PRO A 78 -27.72 119.66 -22.70
C PRO A 78 -26.57 118.70 -22.37
N ASP A 79 -25.37 119.20 -22.06
CA ASP A 79 -24.22 118.37 -21.71
C ASP A 79 -24.42 117.74 -20.32
N VAL A 80 -24.99 118.49 -19.38
CA VAL A 80 -25.35 117.95 -18.05
C VAL A 80 -26.44 116.88 -18.16
N LEU A 81 -27.44 117.06 -19.03
CA LEU A 81 -28.48 116.05 -19.28
C LEU A 81 -27.89 114.77 -19.91
N ALA A 82 -26.99 114.91 -20.88
CA ALA A 82 -26.28 113.77 -21.49
C ALA A 82 -25.42 113.01 -20.46
N LEU A 83 -24.74 113.72 -19.56
CA LEU A 83 -23.98 113.11 -18.46
C LEU A 83 -24.88 112.35 -17.47
N LEU A 84 -26.10 112.84 -17.21
CA LEU A 84 -27.07 112.13 -16.37
C LEU A 84 -27.57 110.83 -17.05
N ASP A 85 -27.81 110.86 -18.37
CA ASP A 85 -28.16 109.67 -19.15
C ASP A 85 -27.02 108.64 -19.14
N GLU A 86 -25.77 109.07 -19.32
CA GLU A 86 -24.60 108.19 -19.20
C GLU A 86 -24.44 107.61 -17.80
N LEU A 87 -24.69 108.42 -16.76
CA LEU A 87 -24.62 107.98 -15.37
C LEU A 87 -25.70 106.95 -15.06
N ASP A 88 -26.91 107.09 -15.60
CA ASP A 88 -27.98 106.10 -15.48
C ASP A 88 -27.62 104.79 -16.17
N LYS A 89 -27.07 104.85 -17.39
CA LYS A 89 -26.57 103.67 -18.11
C LYS A 89 -25.46 102.95 -17.34
N LYS A 90 -24.48 103.69 -16.80
CA LYS A 90 -23.40 103.11 -15.98
C LYS A 90 -23.93 102.49 -14.70
N GLN A 91 -24.92 103.09 -14.04
CA GLN A 91 -25.55 102.50 -12.87
C GLN A 91 -26.33 101.22 -13.19
N GLN A 92 -27.05 101.18 -14.31
CA GLN A 92 -27.71 99.97 -14.77
C GLN A 92 -26.70 98.86 -15.08
N TYR A 93 -25.59 99.19 -15.75
CA TYR A 93 -24.50 98.24 -16.01
C TYR A 93 -23.88 97.68 -14.73
N ILE A 94 -23.61 98.53 -13.73
CA ILE A 94 -23.08 98.08 -12.43
C ILE A 94 -24.07 97.12 -11.76
N LYS A 95 -25.38 97.44 -11.74
CA LYS A 95 -26.39 96.55 -11.17
C LYS A 95 -26.43 95.17 -11.84
N LEU A 96 -26.37 95.14 -13.18
CA LEU A 96 -26.33 93.87 -13.92
C LEU A 96 -25.07 93.07 -13.59
N ARG A 97 -23.91 93.73 -13.52
CA ARG A 97 -22.63 93.09 -13.14
C ARG A 97 -22.64 92.57 -11.72
N ASP A 98 -23.23 93.29 -10.79
CA ASP A 98 -23.37 92.85 -9.40
C ASP A 98 -24.27 91.61 -9.31
N GLN A 99 -25.36 91.58 -10.07
CA GLN A 99 -26.24 90.41 -10.16
C GLN A 99 -25.52 89.20 -10.81
N GLU A 100 -24.82 89.41 -11.92
CA GLU A 100 -23.98 88.37 -12.53
C GLU A 100 -22.93 87.82 -11.54
N ASN A 101 -22.28 88.70 -10.77
CA ASN A 101 -21.29 88.30 -9.78
C ASN A 101 -21.92 87.49 -8.63
N GLU A 102 -23.13 87.83 -8.21
CA GLU A 102 -23.90 87.06 -7.22
C GLU A 102 -24.25 85.67 -7.74
N ASP A 103 -24.75 85.57 -8.97
CA ASP A 103 -25.07 84.29 -9.62
C ASP A 103 -23.82 83.40 -9.80
N ILE A 104 -22.67 84.01 -10.15
CA ILE A 104 -21.38 83.32 -10.22
C ILE A 104 -20.98 82.81 -8.83
N ALA A 105 -21.09 83.63 -7.79
CA ALA A 105 -20.74 83.24 -6.43
C ALA A 105 -21.60 82.06 -5.94
N LEU A 106 -22.90 82.09 -6.21
CA LEU A 106 -23.82 80.98 -5.91
C LEU A 106 -23.44 79.70 -6.68
N THR A 107 -23.11 79.82 -7.96
CA THR A 107 -22.70 78.69 -8.80
C THR A 107 -21.38 78.07 -8.33
N VAL A 108 -20.37 78.90 -8.05
CA VAL A 108 -19.09 78.45 -7.49
C VAL A 108 -19.29 77.79 -6.13
N GLY A 109 -20.20 78.31 -5.30
CA GLY A 109 -20.59 77.68 -4.04
C GLY A 109 -21.14 76.27 -4.23
N LYS A 110 -22.07 76.07 -5.16
CA LYS A 110 -22.63 74.74 -5.50
C LYS A 110 -21.55 73.78 -5.99
N LEU A 111 -20.69 74.22 -6.93
CA LEU A 111 -19.62 73.41 -7.47
C LEU A 111 -18.58 72.98 -6.42
N ARG A 112 -18.30 73.84 -5.42
CA ARG A 112 -17.42 73.47 -4.30
C ARG A 112 -18.01 72.35 -3.46
N VAL A 113 -19.31 72.41 -3.14
CA VAL A 113 -19.98 71.36 -2.37
C VAL A 113 -19.99 70.04 -3.15
N GLU A 114 -20.28 70.09 -4.45
CA GLU A 114 -20.22 68.91 -5.31
C GLU A 114 -18.81 68.31 -5.37
N LEU A 115 -17.77 69.15 -5.51
CA LEU A 115 -16.38 68.70 -5.53
C LEU A 115 -15.98 67.99 -4.23
N GLU A 116 -16.36 68.53 -3.07
CA GLU A 116 -16.10 67.88 -1.78
C GLU A 116 -16.85 66.54 -1.65
N HIS A 117 -18.08 66.46 -2.16
CA HIS A 117 -18.81 65.20 -2.23
C HIS A 117 -18.11 64.17 -3.12
N TYR A 118 -17.58 64.57 -4.29
CA TYR A 118 -16.82 63.68 -5.16
C TYR A 118 -15.53 63.18 -4.51
N LYS A 119 -14.76 64.04 -3.84
CA LYS A 119 -13.56 63.65 -3.09
C LYS A 119 -13.88 62.65 -1.99
N SER A 120 -14.91 62.91 -1.19
CA SER A 120 -15.35 61.97 -0.16
C SER A 120 -15.77 60.62 -0.75
N ARG A 121 -16.42 60.62 -1.93
CA ARG A 121 -16.76 59.37 -2.63
C ARG A 121 -15.53 58.63 -3.11
N GLU A 122 -14.54 59.33 -3.65
CA GLU A 122 -13.27 58.75 -4.11
C GLU A 122 -12.50 58.10 -2.95
N GLU A 123 -12.40 58.76 -1.80
CA GLU A 123 -11.79 58.21 -0.59
C GLU A 123 -12.49 56.92 -0.13
N ARG A 124 -13.82 56.90 -0.13
CA ARG A 124 -14.60 55.70 0.22
C ARG A 124 -14.33 54.55 -0.75
N VAL A 125 -14.26 54.83 -2.05
CA VAL A 125 -13.98 53.81 -3.07
C VAL A 125 -12.57 53.25 -2.89
N THR A 126 -11.57 54.12 -2.70
CA THR A 126 -10.19 53.69 -2.44
C THR A 126 -10.08 52.79 -1.22
N LYS A 127 -10.74 53.17 -0.11
CA LYS A 127 -10.78 52.33 1.09
C LYS A 127 -11.43 50.97 0.83
N LEU A 128 -12.57 50.94 0.15
CA LEU A 128 -13.26 49.71 -0.19
C LEU A 128 -12.39 48.78 -1.05
N VAL A 129 -11.66 49.33 -2.03
CA VAL A 129 -10.77 48.55 -2.89
C VAL A 129 -9.62 47.95 -2.08
N LEU A 130 -9.02 48.71 -1.17
CA LEU A 130 -7.95 48.21 -0.29
C LEU A 130 -8.45 47.12 0.66
N ASP A 131 -9.60 47.34 1.32
CA ASP A 131 -10.21 46.36 2.22
C ASP A 131 -10.60 45.07 1.44
N ASN A 132 -11.08 45.20 0.20
CA ASN A 132 -11.38 44.05 -0.65
C ASN A 132 -10.11 43.31 -1.08
N SER A 133 -9.05 44.02 -1.46
CA SER A 133 -7.75 43.42 -1.82
C SER A 133 -7.19 42.60 -0.66
N THR A 134 -7.13 43.19 0.54
CA THR A 134 -6.65 42.48 1.75
C THR A 134 -7.53 41.28 2.10
N SER A 135 -8.84 41.36 1.87
CA SER A 135 -9.73 40.21 2.00
C SER A 135 -9.41 39.10 0.99
N TRP A 136 -9.08 39.43 -0.26
CA TRP A 136 -8.66 38.43 -1.25
C TRP A 136 -7.33 37.80 -0.90
N ASP A 137 -6.35 38.57 -0.43
CA ASP A 137 -5.03 38.06 -0.02
C ASP A 137 -5.19 36.97 1.07
N VAL A 138 -6.01 37.23 2.09
CA VAL A 138 -6.31 36.25 3.15
C VAL A 138 -7.01 35.00 2.60
N LEU A 139 -7.87 35.13 1.59
CA LEU A 139 -8.52 33.98 0.95
C LEU A 139 -7.53 33.16 0.13
N TYR A 140 -6.61 33.81 -0.59
CA TYR A 140 -5.55 33.13 -1.33
C TYR A 140 -4.58 32.38 -0.41
N GLU A 141 -4.16 32.98 0.70
CA GLU A 141 -3.33 32.29 1.69
C GLU A 141 -4.03 31.04 2.27
N LYS A 142 -5.34 31.15 2.56
CA LYS A 142 -6.12 29.99 3.02
C LYS A 142 -6.25 28.91 1.95
N LEU A 143 -6.37 29.30 0.68
CA LEU A 143 -6.42 28.37 -0.45
C LEU A 143 -5.08 27.65 -0.60
N GLU A 144 -3.97 28.37 -0.63
CA GLU A 144 -2.62 27.80 -0.74
C GLU A 144 -2.31 26.85 0.43
N ALA A 145 -2.69 27.24 1.66
CA ALA A 145 -2.56 26.37 2.83
C ALA A 145 -3.47 25.13 2.77
N ALA A 146 -4.65 25.21 2.13
CA ALA A 146 -5.51 24.05 1.91
C ALA A 146 -4.93 23.12 0.83
N GLU A 147 -4.42 23.66 -0.27
CA GLU A 147 -3.76 22.89 -1.32
C GLU A 147 -2.53 22.15 -0.79
N LYS A 148 -1.70 22.82 0.02
CA LYS A 148 -0.56 22.19 0.68
C LYS A 148 -0.98 21.02 1.59
N ARG A 149 -2.03 21.20 2.41
CA ARG A 149 -2.57 20.11 3.25
C ARG A 149 -3.07 18.93 2.43
N ILE A 150 -3.73 19.18 1.30
CA ILE A 150 -4.19 18.13 0.39
C ILE A 150 -3.00 17.38 -0.22
N ALA A 151 -1.94 18.10 -0.62
CA ALA A 151 -0.73 17.48 -1.15
C ALA A 151 -0.03 16.59 -0.12
N GLU A 152 0.13 17.08 1.12
CA GLU A 152 0.70 16.30 2.23
C GLU A 152 -0.14 15.05 2.55
N GLN A 153 -1.47 15.17 2.57
CA GLN A 153 -2.37 14.03 2.76
C GLN A 153 -2.23 13.01 1.63
N ARG A 154 -2.14 13.48 0.37
CA ARG A 154 -1.96 12.61 -0.80
C ARG A 154 -0.66 11.80 -0.69
N GLU A 155 0.44 12.46 -0.33
CA GLU A 155 1.73 11.80 -0.12
C GLU A 155 1.66 10.75 1.01
N TYR A 156 1.00 11.09 2.13
CA TYR A 156 0.78 10.15 3.22
C TYR A 156 0.01 8.90 2.77
N TYR A 157 -1.13 9.09 2.09
CA TYR A 157 -1.95 7.97 1.62
C TYR A 157 -1.24 7.14 0.53
N GLU A 158 -0.49 7.77 -0.37
CA GLU A 158 0.36 7.07 -1.33
C GLU A 158 1.41 6.20 -0.62
N GLY A 159 2.03 6.71 0.45
CA GLY A 159 2.96 5.95 1.30
C GLY A 159 2.31 4.73 1.96
N VAL A 160 1.14 4.90 2.58
CA VAL A 160 0.38 3.79 3.21
C VAL A 160 -0.02 2.74 2.20
N ILE A 161 -0.49 3.16 1.02
CA ILE A 161 -0.85 2.24 -0.07
C ILE A 161 0.37 1.48 -0.57
N ALA A 162 1.51 2.16 -0.72
CA ALA A 162 2.76 1.53 -1.16
C ALA A 162 3.27 0.49 -0.17
N ASP A 163 3.24 0.79 1.14
CA ASP A 163 3.62 -0.15 2.19
C ASP A 163 2.66 -1.35 2.26
N GLY A 164 1.36 -1.08 2.24
CA GLY A 164 0.32 -2.12 2.19
C GLY A 164 0.48 -3.04 0.97
N SER A 165 0.75 -2.47 -0.21
CA SER A 165 0.98 -3.24 -1.44
C SER A 165 2.22 -4.13 -1.35
N LYS A 166 3.31 -3.64 -0.73
CA LYS A 166 4.52 -4.46 -0.48
C LYS A 166 4.21 -5.63 0.45
N ARG A 167 3.45 -5.41 1.51
CA ARG A 167 3.07 -6.46 2.46
C ARG A 167 2.18 -7.52 1.82
N ILE A 168 1.23 -7.11 0.97
CA ILE A 168 0.40 -8.04 0.19
C ILE A 168 1.29 -8.89 -0.73
N ALA A 169 2.19 -8.27 -1.50
CA ALA A 169 3.10 -9.01 -2.39
C ALA A 169 4.08 -9.94 -1.66
N GLU A 170 4.44 -9.63 -0.41
CA GLU A 170 5.20 -10.54 0.45
C GLU A 170 4.35 -11.74 0.88
N LEU A 171 3.12 -11.49 1.33
CA LEU A 171 2.19 -12.54 1.74
C LEU A 171 1.83 -13.46 0.57
N GLU A 172 1.54 -12.93 -0.62
CA GLU A 172 1.25 -13.72 -1.82
C GLU A 172 2.43 -14.62 -2.21
N ARG A 173 3.67 -14.13 -2.08
CA ARG A 173 4.87 -14.95 -2.29
C ARG A 173 5.00 -16.06 -1.25
N SER A 174 4.80 -15.73 0.03
CA SER A 174 4.82 -16.71 1.12
C SER A 174 3.74 -17.78 0.95
N GLU A 175 2.53 -17.39 0.53
CA GLU A 175 1.42 -18.31 0.29
C GLU A 175 1.73 -19.24 -0.87
N THR A 176 2.22 -18.68 -1.99
CA THR A 176 2.65 -19.48 -3.15
C THR A 176 3.76 -20.47 -2.76
N GLN A 177 4.71 -20.04 -1.93
CA GLN A 177 5.75 -20.92 -1.40
C GLN A 177 5.17 -22.05 -0.56
N LEU A 178 4.27 -21.75 0.38
CA LEU A 178 3.64 -22.77 1.22
C LEU A 178 2.81 -23.77 0.40
N ILE A 179 2.14 -23.31 -0.67
CA ILE A 179 1.43 -24.21 -1.60
C ILE A 179 2.42 -25.14 -2.29
N ASN A 180 3.54 -24.62 -2.81
CA ASN A 180 4.56 -25.46 -3.46
C ASN A 180 5.17 -26.45 -2.46
N GLU A 181 5.55 -26.02 -1.27
CA GLU A 181 6.10 -26.89 -0.22
C GLU A 181 5.11 -27.98 0.19
N ARG A 182 3.82 -27.64 0.27
CA ARG A 182 2.74 -28.57 0.55
C ARG A 182 2.61 -29.61 -0.57
N ASP A 183 2.58 -29.17 -1.82
CA ASP A 183 2.42 -30.05 -2.98
C ASP A 183 3.64 -30.97 -3.14
N ASP A 184 4.85 -30.48 -2.87
CA ASP A 184 6.09 -31.27 -2.82
C ASP A 184 6.03 -32.32 -1.70
N ALA A 185 5.56 -31.94 -0.50
CA ALA A 185 5.40 -32.86 0.62
C ALA A 185 4.34 -33.94 0.33
N GLU A 186 3.22 -33.56 -0.28
CA GLU A 186 2.20 -34.50 -0.74
C GLU A 186 2.76 -35.49 -1.76
N SER A 187 3.53 -35.01 -2.75
CA SER A 187 4.20 -35.88 -3.71
C SER A 187 5.16 -36.85 -3.02
N ALA A 188 5.99 -36.37 -2.09
CA ALA A 188 6.94 -37.21 -1.37
C ALA A 188 6.26 -38.27 -0.50
N LEU A 189 5.16 -37.94 0.17
CA LEU A 189 4.38 -38.88 0.97
C LEU A 189 3.68 -39.92 0.08
N ASN A 190 3.13 -39.51 -1.06
CA ASN A 190 2.53 -40.43 -2.02
C ASN A 190 3.55 -41.43 -2.56
N ASP A 191 4.76 -40.98 -2.90
CA ASP A 191 5.86 -41.84 -3.33
C ASP A 191 6.30 -42.82 -2.23
N ALA A 192 6.41 -42.35 -0.99
CA ALA A 192 6.76 -43.19 0.16
C ALA A 192 5.69 -44.26 0.42
N TYR A 193 4.41 -43.89 0.41
CA TYR A 193 3.30 -44.82 0.56
C TYR A 193 3.31 -45.86 -0.55
N LYS A 194 3.46 -45.44 -1.80
CA LYS A 194 3.54 -46.35 -2.95
C LYS A 194 4.72 -47.30 -2.86
N ALA A 195 5.87 -46.86 -2.35
CA ALA A 195 7.04 -47.71 -2.18
C ALA A 195 6.82 -48.84 -1.16
N VAL A 196 6.08 -48.56 -0.07
CA VAL A 196 5.82 -49.53 1.01
C VAL A 196 4.64 -50.44 0.66
N MET A 197 3.54 -49.86 0.19
CA MET A 197 2.27 -50.55 -0.01
C MET A 197 2.11 -51.13 -1.43
N GLY A 198 2.96 -50.73 -2.38
CA GLY A 198 2.95 -51.19 -3.77
C GLY A 198 1.93 -50.51 -4.68
N GLN A 199 1.06 -49.66 -4.13
CA GLN A 199 0.05 -48.91 -4.87
C GLN A 199 -0.04 -47.47 -4.34
N ALA A 200 -0.45 -46.54 -5.20
CA ALA A 200 -0.70 -45.17 -4.78
C ALA A 200 -1.92 -45.12 -3.85
N PRO A 201 -1.94 -44.20 -2.87
CA PRO A 201 -3.09 -44.04 -1.98
C PRO A 201 -4.33 -43.57 -2.76
N GLU A 202 -5.53 -44.03 -2.36
CA GLU A 202 -6.80 -43.70 -3.04
C GLU A 202 -7.52 -42.45 -2.48
N TRP A 203 -6.94 -41.74 -1.52
CA TRP A 203 -7.64 -40.66 -0.81
C TRP A 203 -7.34 -39.25 -1.35
N SER A 204 -8.36 -38.40 -1.30
CA SER A 204 -8.43 -37.09 -1.99
C SER A 204 -8.39 -35.87 -1.04
N ASN A 205 -7.98 -36.00 0.24
CA ASN A 205 -7.97 -34.86 1.18
C ASN A 205 -6.89 -34.96 2.28
N TRP A 206 -6.43 -33.80 2.74
CA TRP A 206 -5.39 -33.49 3.73
C TRP A 206 -5.45 -34.27 5.07
N PHE A 207 -6.61 -34.78 5.48
CA PHE A 207 -6.77 -35.50 6.75
C PHE A 207 -6.37 -36.97 6.73
N SER A 208 -6.01 -37.53 5.57
CA SER A 208 -5.62 -38.94 5.46
C SER A 208 -4.11 -39.21 5.46
N PHE A 209 -3.24 -38.19 5.47
CA PHE A 209 -1.79 -38.39 5.58
C PHE A 209 -1.39 -39.04 6.92
N GLY A 210 -2.08 -38.72 8.02
CA GLY A 210 -1.85 -39.38 9.31
C GLY A 210 -2.12 -40.89 9.23
N ASN A 211 -3.29 -41.25 8.71
CA ASN A 211 -3.66 -42.66 8.51
C ASN A 211 -2.68 -43.39 7.59
N ALA A 212 -2.15 -42.71 6.57
CA ALA A 212 -1.15 -43.27 5.66
C ALA A 212 0.15 -43.65 6.35
N ILE A 213 0.63 -42.75 7.24
CA ILE A 213 1.85 -42.98 8.00
C ILE A 213 1.63 -44.14 8.97
N ASP A 214 0.47 -44.19 9.64
CA ASP A 214 0.12 -45.30 10.53
C ASP A 214 0.06 -46.64 9.76
N GLU A 215 -0.49 -46.65 8.54
CA GLU A 215 -0.51 -47.84 7.67
C GLU A 215 0.89 -48.26 7.21
N ILE A 216 1.74 -47.30 6.82
CA ILE A 216 3.14 -47.54 6.48
C ILE A 216 3.89 -48.13 7.68
N GLU A 217 3.69 -47.57 8.88
CA GLU A 217 4.31 -48.04 10.11
C GLU A 217 3.93 -49.49 10.39
N LEU A 218 2.63 -49.81 10.33
CA LEU A 218 2.12 -51.17 10.54
C LEU A 218 2.71 -52.16 9.51
N ALA A 219 2.76 -51.78 8.23
CA ALA A 219 3.34 -52.63 7.19
C ALA A 219 4.84 -52.89 7.43
N CYS A 220 5.59 -51.84 7.81
CA CYS A 220 7.01 -51.94 8.15
C CYS A 220 7.25 -52.85 9.37
N GLU A 221 6.41 -52.76 10.41
CA GLU A 221 6.50 -53.63 11.58
C GLU A 221 6.24 -55.09 11.23
N LEU A 222 5.21 -55.37 10.44
CA LEU A 222 4.89 -56.72 9.98
C LEU A 222 6.05 -57.35 9.20
N TRP A 223 6.66 -56.60 8.28
CA TRP A 223 7.80 -57.08 7.50
C TRP A 223 9.04 -57.31 8.36
N ARG A 224 9.28 -56.46 9.37
CA ARG A 224 10.40 -56.61 10.32
C ARG A 224 10.24 -57.90 11.11
N ASN A 225 9.05 -58.13 11.67
CA ASN A 225 8.75 -59.35 12.42
C ASN A 225 8.90 -60.60 11.55
N GLN A 226 8.39 -60.58 10.31
CA GLN A 226 8.54 -61.70 9.39
C GLN A 226 10.02 -61.96 9.03
N THR A 227 10.83 -60.91 8.89
CA THR A 227 12.26 -61.03 8.62
C THR A 227 13.00 -61.63 9.82
N ASP A 228 12.66 -61.21 11.04
CA ASP A 228 13.21 -61.76 12.28
C ASP A 228 12.86 -63.25 12.43
N ASP A 229 11.63 -63.65 12.12
CA ASP A 229 11.21 -65.05 12.09
C ASP A 229 12.06 -65.87 11.10
N VAL A 230 12.28 -65.34 9.89
CA VAL A 230 13.13 -66.00 8.88
C VAL A 230 14.58 -66.13 9.37
N ILE A 231 15.12 -65.11 10.05
CA ILE A 231 16.46 -65.17 10.63
C ILE A 231 16.52 -66.24 11.72
N GLN A 232 15.54 -66.29 12.62
CA GLN A 232 15.45 -67.31 13.67
C GLN A 232 15.33 -68.71 13.07
N PHE A 233 14.51 -68.90 12.04
CA PHE A 233 14.40 -70.18 11.34
C PHE A 233 15.71 -70.61 10.70
N ARG A 234 16.43 -69.69 10.03
CA ARG A 234 17.75 -69.99 9.45
C ARG A 234 18.76 -70.41 10.52
N GLN A 235 18.79 -69.73 11.67
CA GLN A 235 19.65 -70.12 12.78
C GLN A 235 19.33 -71.52 13.29
N ARG A 236 18.04 -71.83 13.48
CA ARG A 236 17.59 -73.14 13.96
C ARG A 236 17.89 -74.27 12.97
N ILE A 237 17.76 -74.01 11.66
CA ILE A 237 18.18 -74.96 10.61
C ILE A 237 19.68 -75.22 10.72
N ALA A 238 20.51 -74.19 10.86
CA ALA A 238 21.96 -74.35 10.99
C ALA A 238 22.35 -75.16 12.25
N GLU A 239 21.66 -74.95 13.37
CA GLU A 239 21.85 -75.76 14.58
C GLU A 239 21.48 -77.23 14.37
N LEU A 240 20.33 -77.49 13.73
CA LEU A 240 19.90 -78.85 13.39
C LEU A 240 20.87 -79.54 12.43
N GLU A 241 21.36 -78.83 11.41
CA GLU A 241 22.35 -79.35 10.46
C GLU A 241 23.66 -79.72 11.17
N LYS A 242 24.14 -78.88 12.09
CA LYS A 242 25.32 -79.19 12.91
C LYS A 242 25.08 -80.41 13.80
N GLY A 243 23.90 -80.51 14.42
CA GLY A 243 23.48 -81.67 15.19
C GLY A 243 23.47 -82.96 14.35
N HIS A 244 22.93 -82.90 13.13
CA HIS A 244 22.93 -84.01 12.19
C HIS A 244 24.34 -84.42 11.75
N GLN A 245 25.24 -83.46 11.49
CA GLN A 245 26.64 -83.77 11.16
C GLN A 245 27.35 -84.47 12.31
N GLU A 246 27.11 -84.04 13.55
CA GLU A 246 27.71 -84.66 14.73
C GLU A 246 27.15 -86.06 14.96
N ALA A 247 25.83 -86.24 14.84
CA ALA A 247 25.19 -87.55 14.87
C ALA A 247 25.75 -88.49 13.78
N ALA A 248 25.96 -87.98 12.56
CA ALA A 248 26.54 -88.76 11.47
C ALA A 248 28.00 -89.19 11.77
N LYS A 249 28.80 -88.32 12.39
CA LYS A 249 30.15 -88.67 12.85
C LYS A 249 30.10 -89.77 13.92
N GLN A 250 29.20 -89.66 14.89
CA GLN A 250 29.00 -90.68 15.93
C GLN A 250 28.58 -92.01 15.32
N ILE A 251 27.59 -92.04 14.43
CA ILE A 251 27.16 -93.24 13.71
C ILE A 251 28.32 -93.88 12.95
N ASN A 252 29.13 -93.09 12.26
CA ASN A 252 30.31 -93.60 11.54
C ASN A 252 31.36 -94.19 12.49
N SER A 253 31.60 -93.56 13.64
CA SER A 253 32.48 -94.07 14.69
C SER A 253 31.98 -95.42 15.23
N TRP A 254 30.70 -95.49 15.58
CA TRP A 254 30.05 -96.71 16.10
C TRP A 254 30.06 -97.83 15.05
N ARG A 255 29.86 -97.50 13.78
CA ARG A 255 29.95 -98.44 12.66
C ARG A 255 31.38 -99.00 12.50
N ARG A 256 32.42 -98.18 12.70
CA ARG A 256 33.81 -98.67 12.70
C ARG A 256 34.07 -99.62 13.87
N LEU A 257 33.66 -99.25 15.07
CA LEU A 257 33.80 -100.09 16.26
C LEU A 257 33.06 -101.43 16.09
N ALA A 258 31.84 -101.39 15.56
CA ALA A 258 31.06 -102.60 15.28
C ALA A 258 31.78 -103.51 14.26
N LYS A 259 32.38 -102.94 13.19
CA LYS A 259 33.17 -103.72 12.23
C LYS A 259 34.41 -104.35 12.87
N GLN A 260 35.11 -103.62 13.74
CA GLN A 260 36.26 -104.15 14.48
C GLN A 260 35.84 -105.31 15.38
N ASN A 261 34.79 -105.14 16.18
CA ASN A 261 34.27 -106.21 17.05
C ASN A 261 33.84 -107.46 16.26
N ILE A 262 33.25 -107.30 15.07
CA ILE A 262 32.90 -108.44 14.20
C ILE A 262 34.17 -109.14 13.69
N ALA A 263 35.19 -108.38 13.28
CA ALA A 263 36.45 -108.94 12.80
C ALA A 263 37.21 -109.69 13.91
N GLU A 264 37.28 -109.12 15.12
CA GLU A 264 37.87 -109.76 16.30
C GLU A 264 37.15 -111.06 16.63
N ARG A 265 35.81 -111.05 16.72
CA ARG A 265 35.03 -112.29 16.94
C ARG A 265 35.26 -113.33 15.84
N GLY A 266 35.44 -112.91 14.58
CA GLY A 266 35.76 -113.83 13.48
C GLY A 266 37.12 -114.50 13.65
N LYS A 267 38.09 -113.77 14.20
CA LYS A 267 39.42 -114.31 14.54
C LYS A 267 39.32 -115.31 15.68
N ASP A 268 38.61 -114.96 16.76
CA ASP A 268 38.38 -115.86 17.91
C ASP A 268 37.70 -117.17 17.47
N ILE A 269 36.71 -117.09 16.58
CA ILE A 269 36.03 -118.28 16.02
C ILE A 269 37.02 -119.15 15.24
N SER A 270 37.88 -118.54 14.41
CA SER A 270 38.88 -119.27 13.61
C SER A 270 39.91 -119.98 14.52
N GLU A 271 40.36 -119.32 15.59
CA GLU A 271 41.26 -119.91 16.58
C GLU A 271 40.60 -121.07 17.32
N LEU A 272 39.31 -120.94 17.65
CA LEU A 272 38.53 -121.98 18.31
C LEU A 272 38.31 -123.21 17.40
N GLU A 273 38.11 -123.00 16.10
CA GLU A 273 38.05 -124.06 15.09
C GLU A 273 39.41 -124.79 14.95
N ALA A 274 40.52 -124.05 14.90
CA ALA A 274 41.86 -124.64 14.85
C ALA A 274 42.17 -125.47 16.11
N ALA A 275 41.79 -124.97 17.29
CA ALA A 275 41.94 -125.71 18.54
C ALA A 275 41.09 -126.99 18.55
N ARG A 276 39.85 -126.95 18.04
CA ARG A 276 39.00 -128.14 17.88
C ARG A 276 39.62 -129.17 16.94
N GLN A 277 40.17 -128.73 15.79
CA GLN A 277 40.88 -129.63 14.87
C GLN A 277 42.10 -130.28 15.53
N ARG A 278 42.87 -129.53 16.33
CA ARG A 278 44.02 -130.07 17.04
C ARG A 278 43.64 -131.11 18.10
N ILE A 279 42.55 -130.88 18.84
CA ILE A 279 42.01 -131.86 19.80
C ILE A 279 41.60 -133.14 19.05
N ALA A 280 40.88 -133.02 17.93
CA ALA A 280 40.49 -134.18 17.12
C ALA A 280 41.70 -134.96 16.59
N GLU A 281 42.77 -134.28 16.15
CA GLU A 281 44.02 -134.93 15.74
C GLU A 281 44.69 -135.69 16.91
N LEU A 282 44.70 -135.10 18.10
CA LEU A 282 45.27 -135.72 19.30
C LEU A 282 44.45 -136.94 19.75
N GLU A 283 43.13 -136.86 19.74
CA GLU A 283 42.23 -137.99 20.07
C GLU A 283 42.30 -139.14 19.06
N ALA A 284 42.70 -138.85 17.81
CA ALA A 284 42.92 -139.88 16.79
C ALA A 284 44.26 -140.63 16.95
N ARG A 285 45.19 -140.15 17.78
CA ARG A 285 46.48 -140.84 18.00
C ARG A 285 46.29 -142.08 18.87
N ALA A 286 46.72 -143.21 18.34
CA ALA A 286 46.75 -144.47 19.06
C ALA A 286 48.20 -144.90 19.37
N VAL A 287 48.43 -145.31 20.62
CA VAL A 287 49.72 -145.81 21.13
C VAL A 287 49.95 -147.23 20.64
N ASN A 288 51.11 -147.52 20.06
CA ASN A 288 51.40 -148.87 19.57
C ASN A 288 52.02 -149.74 20.68
N LEU A 289 51.23 -150.64 21.27
CA LEU A 289 51.70 -151.60 22.27
C LEU A 289 51.33 -153.03 21.80
N PRO A 290 52.25 -153.77 21.16
CA PRO A 290 51.92 -155.09 20.60
C PRO A 290 51.64 -156.12 21.71
N LYS A 291 50.49 -156.80 21.62
CA LYS A 291 50.14 -157.93 22.49
C LYS A 291 50.85 -159.19 22.00
N ARG A 292 51.67 -159.79 22.87
CA ARG A 292 52.36 -161.06 22.59
C ARG A 292 51.87 -162.12 23.55
N SER A 293 51.71 -163.34 23.07
CA SER A 293 51.36 -164.49 23.89
C SER A 293 52.53 -164.91 24.78
N VAL A 294 52.23 -165.55 25.92
CA VAL A 294 53.27 -166.09 26.83
C VAL A 294 54.25 -167.00 26.08
N GLY A 295 53.75 -167.82 25.14
CA GLY A 295 54.59 -168.67 24.29
C GLY A 295 55.55 -167.87 23.39
N GLU A 296 55.08 -166.79 22.76
CA GLU A 296 55.95 -165.91 21.97
C GLU A 296 57.01 -165.22 22.83
N VAL A 297 56.63 -164.76 24.02
CA VAL A 297 57.58 -164.13 24.95
C VAL A 297 58.59 -165.14 25.47
N MET A 298 58.18 -166.38 25.79
CA MET A 298 59.09 -167.46 26.18
C MET A 298 60.12 -167.78 25.09
N HIS A 299 59.73 -167.76 23.81
CA HIS A 299 60.67 -167.91 22.69
C HIS A 299 61.68 -166.75 22.62
N LEU A 300 61.28 -165.54 23.01
CA LEU A 300 62.14 -164.35 23.01
C LEU A 300 63.01 -164.22 24.25
N SER A 301 62.61 -164.80 25.38
CA SER A 301 63.22 -164.58 26.70
C SER A 301 63.94 -165.80 27.28
N GLY A 302 64.23 -166.83 26.48
CA GLY A 302 65.01 -168.00 26.91
C GLY A 302 64.22 -169.04 27.72
N PHE A 303 62.93 -169.23 27.41
CA PHE A 303 62.04 -170.25 27.97
C PHE A 303 61.78 -170.21 29.48
N SER A 304 62.11 -169.11 30.16
CA SER A 304 61.62 -168.85 31.52
C SER A 304 60.13 -168.51 31.49
N ARG A 305 59.31 -169.41 32.05
CA ARG A 305 57.85 -169.22 32.10
C ARG A 305 57.46 -168.06 33.02
N ASP A 306 58.07 -167.97 34.20
CA ASP A 306 57.74 -166.93 35.19
C ASP A 306 58.04 -165.52 34.66
N TYR A 307 59.11 -165.34 33.89
CA TYR A 307 59.41 -164.05 33.25
C TYR A 307 58.42 -163.70 32.15
N ALA A 308 58.07 -164.67 31.29
CA ALA A 308 57.14 -164.44 30.20
C ALA A 308 55.72 -164.12 30.69
N GLU A 309 55.26 -164.81 31.74
CA GLU A 309 54.00 -164.49 32.41
C GLU A 309 54.05 -163.11 33.07
N GLY A 310 55.17 -162.75 33.72
CA GLY A 310 55.38 -161.41 34.28
C GLY A 310 55.39 -160.28 33.24
N TRP A 311 56.02 -160.48 32.09
CA TRP A 311 56.01 -159.49 30.99
C TRP A 311 54.63 -159.34 30.38
N CYS A 312 53.92 -160.45 30.11
CA CYS A 312 52.56 -160.40 29.59
C CYS A 312 51.60 -159.71 30.58
N ALA A 313 51.70 -160.03 31.88
CA ALA A 313 50.92 -159.37 32.91
C ALA A 313 51.26 -157.87 33.02
N GLY A 314 52.54 -157.50 32.92
CA GLY A 314 52.98 -156.10 32.89
C GLY A 314 52.50 -155.35 31.65
N ASN A 315 52.51 -155.99 30.48
CA ASN A 315 52.04 -155.42 29.22
C ASN A 315 50.51 -155.28 29.19
N ASP A 316 49.77 -156.25 29.73
CA ASP A 316 48.32 -156.16 29.90
C ASP A 316 47.96 -155.07 30.93
N ASN A 317 48.73 -154.93 32.02
CA ASN A 317 48.54 -153.83 32.97
C ASN A 317 48.84 -152.46 32.32
N ALA A 318 49.91 -152.34 31.54
CA ALA A 318 50.21 -151.11 30.80
C ALA A 318 49.10 -150.75 29.80
N MET A 319 48.55 -151.73 29.07
CA MET A 319 47.40 -151.50 28.19
C MET A 319 46.14 -151.10 28.97
N HIS A 320 45.90 -151.70 30.14
CA HIS A 320 44.79 -151.33 31.00
C HIS A 320 44.91 -149.88 31.49
N GLU A 321 46.08 -149.46 31.96
CA GLU A 321 46.32 -148.08 32.43
C GLU A 321 46.22 -147.06 31.29
N ILE A 322 46.73 -147.36 30.09
CA ILE A 322 46.60 -146.48 28.91
C ILE A 322 45.13 -146.31 28.52
N ARG A 323 44.33 -147.38 28.61
CA ARG A 323 42.88 -147.34 28.37
C ARG A 323 42.13 -146.59 29.47
N ALA A 324 42.50 -146.79 30.73
CA ALA A 324 41.92 -146.06 31.86
C ALA A 324 42.16 -144.54 31.74
N ALA A 325 43.28 -144.14 31.12
CA ALA A 325 43.58 -142.75 30.77
C ALA A 325 42.84 -142.24 29.50
N GLY A 326 42.00 -143.07 28.86
CA GLY A 326 41.20 -142.69 27.70
C GLY A 326 41.97 -142.64 26.36
N ILE A 327 43.18 -143.22 26.31
CA ILE A 327 44.04 -143.19 25.12
C ILE A 327 43.88 -144.50 24.32
N LYS A 328 43.72 -144.39 22.99
CA LYS A 328 43.59 -145.56 22.10
C LYS A 328 44.90 -146.32 21.96
N VAL A 329 44.86 -147.64 21.86
CA VAL A 329 46.03 -148.51 21.61
C VAL A 329 45.89 -149.15 20.21
N LYS A 330 46.93 -149.09 19.36
CA LYS A 330 46.92 -149.69 18.01
C LYS A 330 46.84 -151.21 18.10
N GLY A 331 46.04 -151.82 17.24
CA GLY A 331 45.79 -153.27 17.24
C GLY A 331 44.45 -153.67 17.88
N GLU A 332 43.60 -152.69 18.15
CA GLU A 332 42.13 -152.87 18.09
C GLU A 332 41.65 -153.08 16.66
#